data_AF-T1KXX9-F1
#
_entry.id   AF-T1KXX9-F1
#
_cell.length_a   1.000
_cell.length_b   1.000
_cell.length_c   1.000
_cell.angle_alpha   90.00
_cell.angle_beta   90.00
_cell.angle_gamma   90.00
#
_symmetry.space_group_name_H-M   'P 1'
#
loop_
_entity.id
_entity.type
_entity.pdbx_description
1 polymer ?
#
loop_
_entity_poly.entity_id
_entity_poly.type
_entity_poly.pdbx_seq_one_letter_code
_entity_poly.pdbx_strand_id
1 'polypeptide(L)'
;MSDQQPKSDEPTSVLPVADETPPETITIITTSTSPSHTPSQLSPVTIRTITPTQSCQKSPLPSPSSSLHPASPSPSPSPQPPQQQHHYQQQQQYQPQEYQQPPVSLSFPTDQSLNISDEVIKEDPLTLRLTDLKIRGSRLPGDNGSSPSIVPDWFNRELFDLGRQVGRNHLSSVLFSHLSGLSMVVHIPSILATLLATGKSRTLGDIFTRYLGTLSHVITWYEGDIWNQNDAAHKSLITVRRMHSNVASRMNPPRSGKNYHSNDHYSNDRQIYLSQYDMALTQFGFIGLIILHPKQVGFPENSQDLVGLIHFWRCVGYLLGLDDRFNILDESDLPGTRALCGRLLESEFKPAINRYPTNQASQMSTAIIQAIKAIIPILSTRGFTKYLYKMTTLEAPVSLDGTAARVGYQGIKVVMRNCLPKPLLTPAINALLKKSILRAQKKSDTIKSRLTNKDDLILEETCFTDV
;
A
#
# COMPACT_ATOMS: atom_id res chain seq x y z
N MET A 1 50.60 19.93 -44.45
CA MET A 1 50.00 21.01 -43.64
C MET A 1 49.88 20.44 -42.23
N SER A 2 50.96 20.27 -41.47
CA SER A 2 52.12 21.16 -41.28
C SER A 2 51.69 22.51 -40.71
N ASP A 3 51.64 22.62 -39.38
CA ASP A 3 52.47 23.51 -38.55
C ASP A 3 52.02 23.41 -37.08
N GLN A 4 52.88 22.94 -36.18
CA GLN A 4 53.83 23.69 -35.33
C GLN A 4 53.21 24.31 -34.07
N GLN A 5 53.61 23.76 -32.93
CA GLN A 5 53.57 24.36 -31.59
C GLN A 5 54.93 25.05 -31.35
N PRO A 6 55.07 26.08 -30.47
CA PRO A 6 55.48 25.77 -29.09
C PRO A 6 55.14 26.78 -27.95
N LYS A 7 55.09 26.23 -26.73
CA LYS A 7 55.60 26.70 -25.39
C LYS A 7 55.53 28.17 -24.91
N SER A 8 55.03 28.34 -23.67
CA SER A 8 55.76 28.84 -22.45
C SER A 8 54.74 29.25 -21.37
N ASP A 9 54.95 29.24 -20.05
CA ASP A 9 55.82 28.46 -19.14
C ASP A 9 55.21 28.54 -17.71
N GLU A 10 55.58 27.63 -16.80
CA GLU A 10 55.08 27.55 -15.41
C GLU A 10 55.90 28.47 -14.45
N PRO A 11 55.54 28.64 -13.16
CA PRO A 11 56.19 27.78 -12.14
C PRO A 11 55.38 27.43 -10.86
N THR A 12 55.16 26.13 -10.67
CA THR A 12 55.69 25.26 -9.60
C THR A 12 55.63 25.64 -8.10
N SER A 13 54.89 24.82 -7.34
CA SER A 13 55.20 24.32 -5.97
C SER A 13 54.45 22.99 -5.71
N VAL A 14 54.93 21.87 -5.11
CA VAL A 14 56.17 21.46 -4.41
C VAL A 14 56.30 22.05 -3.00
N LEU A 15 56.34 21.33 -1.86
CA LEU A 15 56.28 19.91 -1.42
C LEU A 15 55.93 19.92 0.13
N PRO A 16 55.94 18.83 0.95
CA PRO A 16 56.08 17.38 0.70
C PRO A 16 55.01 16.48 1.37
N VAL A 17 55.09 15.17 1.06
CA VAL A 17 54.51 14.05 1.82
C VAL A 17 55.44 13.65 2.97
N ALA A 18 54.89 13.21 4.10
CA ALA A 18 55.62 12.46 5.13
C ALA A 18 54.81 11.24 5.59
N ASP A 19 55.54 10.18 5.92
CA ASP A 19 55.08 8.82 6.23
C ASP A 19 55.39 8.53 7.71
N GLU A 20 54.39 8.18 8.52
CA GLU A 20 54.60 7.62 9.87
C GLU A 20 53.58 6.52 10.21
N THR A 21 54.10 5.48 10.86
CA THR A 21 53.40 4.25 11.28
C THR A 21 52.81 4.39 12.70
N PRO A 22 51.94 3.47 13.17
CA PRO A 22 50.98 3.78 14.24
C PRO A 22 51.52 3.56 15.67
N PRO A 23 51.07 4.33 16.66
CA PRO A 23 51.35 4.06 18.07
C PRO A 23 50.34 3.10 18.71
N GLU A 24 50.88 2.40 19.70
CA GLU A 24 50.35 1.23 20.40
C GLU A 24 49.14 1.46 21.30
N THR A 25 48.50 0.33 21.63
CA THR A 25 47.64 0.07 22.79
C THR A 25 47.98 0.86 24.05
N ILE A 26 47.01 1.60 24.62
CA ILE A 26 47.04 2.01 26.03
C ILE A 26 45.90 1.34 26.79
N THR A 27 46.29 0.41 27.67
CA THR A 27 45.43 -0.22 28.67
C THR A 27 45.17 0.74 29.82
N ILE A 28 43.92 0.98 30.20
CA ILE A 28 43.58 1.58 31.51
C ILE A 28 42.99 0.50 32.40
N ILE A 29 43.77 0.06 33.40
CA ILE A 29 43.29 -0.70 34.55
C ILE A 29 43.03 0.28 35.69
N THR A 30 41.81 0.28 36.22
CA THR A 30 41.56 0.66 37.62
C THR A 30 40.67 -0.37 38.28
N THR A 31 41.02 -0.70 39.52
CA THR A 31 40.73 -1.98 40.19
C THR A 31 39.48 -1.99 41.07
N SER A 32 38.80 -3.14 41.12
CA SER A 32 38.03 -3.67 42.28
C SER A 32 36.80 -2.86 42.75
N THR A 33 35.73 -3.45 43.31
CA THR A 33 35.60 -4.72 44.06
C THR A 33 34.31 -5.46 43.73
N SER A 34 34.37 -6.79 43.60
CA SER A 34 33.23 -7.68 43.90
C SER A 34 33.19 -7.97 45.41
N PRO A 35 32.04 -8.41 45.95
CA PRO A 35 31.87 -9.86 46.15
C PRO A 35 30.43 -10.32 45.79
N SER A 36 30.27 -11.32 44.92
CA SER A 36 30.10 -12.75 45.25
C SER A 36 28.63 -13.21 45.36
N HIS A 37 28.20 -14.09 44.45
CA HIS A 37 27.80 -15.45 44.84
C HIS A 37 27.81 -16.43 43.65
N THR A 38 28.00 -17.69 44.02
CA THR A 38 28.38 -18.90 43.27
C THR A 38 27.46 -19.36 42.12
N PRO A 39 27.94 -20.25 41.22
CA PRO A 39 27.28 -20.60 39.96
C PRO A 39 26.39 -21.85 40.05
N SER A 40 25.41 -21.93 39.14
CA SER A 40 24.64 -23.15 38.85
C SER A 40 24.88 -23.57 37.40
N GLN A 41 25.38 -24.80 37.19
CA GLN A 41 25.52 -25.37 35.84
C GLN A 41 24.15 -25.63 35.20
N LEU A 42 24.01 -25.35 33.90
CA LEU A 42 22.98 -25.94 33.05
C LEU A 42 23.54 -26.29 31.66
N SER A 43 23.01 -27.38 31.12
CA SER A 43 23.55 -28.20 30.02
C SER A 43 23.53 -27.54 28.62
N PRO A 44 24.31 -28.07 27.64
CA PRO A 44 24.39 -27.49 26.30
C PRO A 44 23.07 -27.52 25.53
N VAL A 45 22.80 -26.44 24.78
CA VAL A 45 21.63 -26.33 23.91
C VAL A 45 21.87 -27.08 22.60
N THR A 46 21.17 -28.21 22.43
CA THR A 46 21.13 -28.95 21.16
C THR A 46 20.44 -28.12 20.07
N ILE A 47 21.19 -27.74 19.03
CA ILE A 47 20.63 -27.12 17.83
C ILE A 47 19.79 -28.17 17.08
N ARG A 48 18.46 -28.02 17.09
CA ARG A 48 17.56 -28.77 16.21
C ARG A 48 17.27 -27.96 14.94
N THR A 49 17.92 -28.35 13.85
CA THR A 49 17.54 -27.95 12.49
C THR A 49 16.13 -28.48 12.20
N ILE A 50 15.19 -27.59 11.85
CA ILE A 50 13.84 -27.98 11.41
C ILE A 50 13.75 -27.79 9.90
N THR A 51 13.78 -28.90 9.17
CA THR A 51 13.52 -28.97 7.73
C THR A 51 12.02 -28.79 7.46
N PRO A 52 11.58 -28.11 6.38
CA PRO A 52 10.15 -28.01 6.06
C PRO A 52 9.62 -29.32 5.50
N THR A 53 8.67 -29.95 6.17
CA THR A 53 7.97 -31.15 5.66
C THR A 53 6.98 -30.78 4.57
N GLN A 54 7.07 -31.45 3.43
CA GLN A 54 6.01 -31.50 2.43
C GLN A 54 4.91 -32.46 2.89
N SER A 55 3.64 -32.09 2.75
CA SER A 55 2.56 -33.07 2.57
C SER A 55 1.37 -32.44 1.85
N CYS A 56 1.22 -32.76 0.57
CA CYS A 56 -0.02 -32.62 -0.15
C CYS A 56 -0.30 -33.98 -0.81
N GLN A 57 -1.06 -34.84 -0.13
CA GLN A 57 -1.52 -36.12 -0.68
C GLN A 57 -3.04 -36.15 -0.69
N LYS A 58 -3.59 -36.43 -1.88
CA LYS A 58 -5.01 -36.69 -2.10
C LYS A 58 -5.32 -38.13 -1.66
N SER A 59 -6.51 -38.36 -1.14
CA SER A 59 -7.13 -39.69 -1.04
C SER A 59 -8.46 -39.70 -1.80
N PRO A 60 -8.90 -40.83 -2.39
CA PRO A 60 -9.97 -40.85 -3.39
C PRO A 60 -11.36 -41.09 -2.79
N LEU A 61 -12.41 -40.66 -3.52
CA LEU A 61 -13.78 -41.13 -3.28
C LEU A 61 -13.94 -42.59 -3.73
N PRO A 62 -14.80 -43.38 -3.06
CA PRO A 62 -15.47 -44.54 -3.63
C PRO A 62 -16.94 -44.27 -3.98
N SER A 63 -17.41 -44.93 -5.04
CA SER A 63 -18.81 -45.09 -5.44
C SER A 63 -19.01 -46.54 -5.91
N PRO A 64 -20.25 -47.03 -6.08
CA PRO A 64 -21.26 -47.27 -5.04
C PRO A 64 -21.61 -48.77 -4.95
N SER A 65 -22.36 -49.18 -3.92
CA SER A 65 -23.02 -50.51 -3.91
C SER A 65 -24.44 -50.43 -3.33
N SER A 66 -25.33 -51.23 -3.90
CA SER A 66 -26.79 -51.14 -3.76
C SER A 66 -27.37 -52.22 -2.84
N SER A 67 -28.31 -51.85 -1.96
CA SER A 67 -29.30 -52.80 -1.42
C SER A 67 -30.55 -52.13 -0.84
N LEU A 68 -31.65 -52.27 -1.59
CA LEU A 68 -33.06 -52.48 -1.22
C LEU A 68 -33.66 -51.89 0.10
N HIS A 69 -34.73 -51.11 -0.13
CA HIS A 69 -35.85 -50.67 0.73
C HIS A 69 -36.60 -51.80 1.49
N PRO A 70 -37.45 -51.54 2.54
CA PRO A 70 -38.59 -50.60 2.43
C PRO A 70 -39.17 -49.84 3.67
N ALA A 71 -40.06 -48.90 3.33
CA ALA A 71 -41.24 -48.36 4.05
C ALA A 71 -41.10 -47.40 5.26
N SER A 72 -41.36 -46.11 4.99
CA SER A 72 -42.42 -45.21 5.55
C SER A 72 -42.71 -45.14 7.07
N PRO A 73 -43.08 -43.97 7.66
CA PRO A 73 -43.92 -42.93 7.02
C PRO A 73 -43.48 -41.45 7.19
N SER A 74 -44.13 -40.58 6.41
CA SER A 74 -43.93 -39.12 6.37
C SER A 74 -44.65 -38.36 7.50
N PRO A 75 -44.11 -37.20 7.93
CA PRO A 75 -44.90 -36.12 8.51
C PRO A 75 -44.96 -34.86 7.63
N SER A 76 -46.08 -34.15 7.75
CA SER A 76 -46.61 -33.01 6.99
C SER A 76 -45.67 -31.80 6.77
N PRO A 77 -45.84 -31.05 5.66
CA PRO A 77 -45.21 -29.74 5.48
C PRO A 77 -45.84 -28.66 6.37
N SER A 78 -44.99 -27.80 6.94
CA SER A 78 -45.41 -26.60 7.71
C SER A 78 -45.69 -25.40 6.78
N PRO A 79 -46.51 -24.41 7.21
CA PRO A 79 -47.18 -23.49 6.29
C PRO A 79 -46.31 -22.32 5.79
N GLN A 80 -46.61 -21.85 4.58
CA GLN A 80 -46.09 -20.59 4.03
C GLN A 80 -46.72 -19.36 4.72
N PRO A 81 -45.97 -18.26 4.90
CA PRO A 81 -46.51 -17.00 5.41
C PRO A 81 -47.38 -16.28 4.34
N PRO A 82 -48.35 -15.45 4.75
CA PRO A 82 -49.39 -14.93 3.85
C PRO A 82 -48.89 -13.83 2.90
N GLN A 83 -49.35 -13.90 1.65
CA GLN A 83 -49.21 -12.81 0.68
C GLN A 83 -50.14 -11.65 1.04
N GLN A 84 -49.60 -10.45 1.25
CA GLN A 84 -50.40 -9.22 1.29
C GLN A 84 -50.51 -8.62 -0.11
N GLN A 85 -51.73 -8.57 -0.63
CA GLN A 85 -52.09 -7.82 -1.84
C GLN A 85 -52.43 -6.36 -1.50
N HIS A 86 -52.40 -5.50 -2.52
CA HIS A 86 -52.83 -4.09 -2.55
C HIS A 86 -51.89 -3.02 -1.93
N HIS A 87 -50.96 -2.51 -2.75
CA HIS A 87 -50.99 -1.10 -3.19
C HIS A 87 -49.98 -0.81 -4.32
N TYR A 88 -50.35 -1.11 -5.57
CA TYR A 88 -49.73 -0.50 -6.76
C TYR A 88 -50.75 -0.45 -7.91
N GLN A 89 -51.52 0.64 -7.96
CA GLN A 89 -52.27 1.05 -9.14
C GLN A 89 -51.89 2.49 -9.49
N GLN A 90 -50.98 2.62 -10.46
CA GLN A 90 -50.96 3.65 -11.50
C GLN A 90 -49.68 3.48 -12.34
N GLN A 91 -49.78 2.65 -13.38
CA GLN A 91 -48.92 2.77 -14.56
C GLN A 91 -49.83 3.25 -15.70
N GLN A 92 -49.68 4.51 -16.10
CA GLN A 92 -50.21 4.96 -17.38
C GLN A 92 -49.26 4.50 -18.48
N GLN A 93 -49.83 4.08 -19.61
CA GLN A 93 -49.07 3.61 -20.76
C GLN A 93 -48.29 4.78 -21.38
N TYR A 94 -46.98 4.59 -21.59
CA TYR A 94 -46.19 5.40 -22.51
C TYR A 94 -45.67 4.47 -23.62
N GLN A 95 -46.16 4.66 -24.84
CA GLN A 95 -45.57 4.03 -26.01
C GLN A 95 -44.29 4.79 -26.43
N PRO A 96 -43.25 4.10 -26.91
CA PRO A 96 -42.14 4.78 -27.58
C PRO A 96 -42.60 5.29 -28.95
N GLN A 97 -42.37 6.56 -29.25
CA GLN A 97 -42.46 7.07 -30.63
C GLN A 97 -41.18 6.72 -31.39
N GLU A 98 -41.33 6.06 -32.55
CA GLU A 98 -40.25 5.94 -33.53
C GLU A 98 -39.95 7.32 -34.14
N TYR A 99 -38.73 7.83 -33.97
CA TYR A 99 -38.26 9.00 -34.70
C TYR A 99 -37.83 8.60 -36.11
N GLN A 100 -38.71 8.77 -37.09
CA GLN A 100 -38.33 8.73 -38.50
C GLN A 100 -37.51 9.97 -38.85
N GLN A 101 -36.27 9.78 -39.32
CA GLN A 101 -35.49 10.88 -39.91
C GLN A 101 -35.94 11.14 -41.35
N PRO A 102 -36.06 12.41 -41.79
CA PRO A 102 -36.29 12.73 -43.19
C PRO A 102 -35.03 12.50 -44.03
N PRO A 103 -35.15 12.18 -45.33
CA PRO A 103 -33.99 11.96 -46.20
C PRO A 103 -33.31 13.30 -46.53
N VAL A 104 -32.09 13.51 -46.05
CA VAL A 104 -31.23 14.62 -46.47
C VAL A 104 -30.30 14.11 -47.57
N SER A 105 -30.54 14.55 -48.81
CA SER A 105 -29.66 14.28 -49.94
C SER A 105 -28.38 15.10 -49.81
N LEU A 106 -27.25 14.44 -49.53
CA LEU A 106 -25.92 15.05 -49.61
C LEU A 106 -25.51 15.24 -51.07
N SER A 107 -25.55 16.49 -51.55
CA SER A 107 -24.76 16.93 -52.70
C SER A 107 -23.38 17.40 -52.21
N PHE A 108 -22.31 16.88 -52.82
CA PHE A 108 -20.93 17.27 -52.50
C PHE A 108 -20.52 18.50 -53.32
N PRO A 109 -20.10 19.61 -52.70
CA PRO A 109 -19.32 20.64 -53.37
C PRO A 109 -17.86 20.19 -53.45
N THR A 110 -17.31 20.16 -54.67
CA THR A 110 -15.88 19.89 -54.92
C THR A 110 -15.02 21.09 -54.53
N ASP A 111 -13.78 20.83 -54.10
CA ASP A 111 -12.69 21.79 -53.91
C ASP A 111 -12.93 23.04 -53.03
N GLN A 112 -12.67 22.87 -51.73
CA GLN A 112 -11.74 23.77 -51.04
C GLN A 112 -10.71 22.97 -50.25
N SER A 113 -9.43 23.15 -50.59
CA SER A 113 -8.30 22.56 -49.88
C SER A 113 -8.12 23.22 -48.51
N LEU A 114 -8.88 22.74 -47.52
CA LEU A 114 -8.57 22.98 -46.12
C LEU A 114 -7.20 22.35 -45.83
N ASN A 115 -6.20 23.22 -45.75
CA ASN A 115 -4.85 22.89 -45.33
C ASN A 115 -4.90 22.55 -43.83
N ILE A 116 -5.33 21.32 -43.51
CA ILE A 116 -5.22 20.75 -42.17
C ILE A 116 -3.72 20.63 -41.91
N SER A 117 -3.16 21.65 -41.25
CA SER A 117 -1.85 21.54 -40.65
C SER A 117 -1.86 20.35 -39.70
N ASP A 118 -0.85 19.48 -39.82
CA ASP A 118 -0.60 18.37 -38.91
C ASP A 118 -0.28 18.88 -37.50
N GLU A 119 -1.31 19.37 -36.80
CA GLU A 119 -1.24 19.67 -35.38
C GLU A 119 -1.29 18.34 -34.64
N VAL A 120 -0.13 17.67 -34.63
CA VAL A 120 0.15 16.52 -33.77
C VAL A 120 -0.18 16.96 -32.35
N ILE A 121 -1.33 16.50 -31.85
CA ILE A 121 -1.75 16.70 -30.46
C ILE A 121 -0.73 15.97 -29.60
N LYS A 122 0.32 16.70 -29.19
CA LYS A 122 1.30 16.22 -28.22
C LYS A 122 0.57 16.05 -26.91
N GLU A 123 0.24 14.81 -26.56
CA GLU A 123 -0.32 14.48 -25.26
C GLU A 123 0.52 15.13 -24.15
N ASP A 124 -0.15 15.69 -23.15
CA ASP A 124 0.57 16.40 -22.09
C ASP A 124 1.51 15.44 -21.34
N PRO A 125 2.70 15.89 -20.88
CA PRO A 125 3.70 15.02 -20.26
C PRO A 125 3.18 14.22 -19.06
N LEU A 126 2.17 14.74 -18.35
CA LEU A 126 1.55 14.08 -17.21
C LEU A 126 0.62 12.94 -17.65
N THR A 127 -0.18 13.13 -18.70
CA THR A 127 -0.97 12.06 -19.34
C THR A 127 -0.05 10.99 -19.92
N LEU A 128 1.04 11.36 -20.60
CA LEU A 128 2.04 10.40 -21.07
C LEU A 128 2.65 9.59 -19.90
N ARG A 129 3.06 10.24 -18.80
CA ARG A 129 3.60 9.55 -17.60
C ARG A 129 2.59 8.60 -16.96
N LEU A 130 1.31 9.00 -16.89
CA LEU A 130 0.24 8.16 -16.34
C LEU A 130 -0.08 6.96 -17.26
N THR A 131 -0.16 7.18 -18.57
CA THR A 131 -0.35 6.13 -19.58
C THR A 131 0.82 5.16 -19.57
N ASP A 132 2.05 5.65 -19.41
CA ASP A 132 3.26 4.83 -19.30
C ASP A 132 3.24 3.92 -18.06
N LEU A 133 2.94 4.52 -16.91
CA LEU A 133 2.79 3.83 -15.63
C LEU A 133 1.70 2.75 -15.69
N LYS A 134 0.57 3.02 -16.35
CA LYS A 134 -0.51 2.05 -16.56
C LYS A 134 -0.11 0.92 -17.51
N ILE A 135 0.37 1.25 -18.72
CA ILE A 135 0.55 0.26 -19.79
C ILE A 135 1.83 -0.54 -19.61
N ARG A 136 2.97 0.13 -19.35
CA ARG A 136 4.25 -0.56 -19.14
C ARG A 136 4.43 -1.00 -17.68
N GLY A 137 4.04 -0.16 -16.71
CA GLY A 137 4.17 -0.52 -15.29
C GLY A 137 3.32 -1.72 -14.86
N SER A 138 2.14 -1.94 -15.45
CA SER A 138 1.30 -3.12 -15.12
C SER A 138 1.82 -4.45 -15.68
N ARG A 139 2.81 -4.39 -16.59
CA ARG A 139 3.39 -5.55 -17.28
C ARG A 139 4.80 -5.89 -16.81
N LEU A 140 5.30 -5.18 -15.80
CA LEU A 140 6.65 -5.36 -15.25
C LEU A 140 6.56 -5.81 -13.79
N PRO A 141 7.45 -6.70 -13.31
CA PRO A 141 7.49 -7.11 -11.91
C PRO A 141 7.75 -5.90 -11.01
N GLY A 142 7.01 -5.77 -9.90
CA GLY A 142 7.14 -4.65 -8.95
C GLY A 142 8.45 -4.63 -8.16
N ASP A 143 9.26 -5.68 -8.28
CA ASP A 143 10.66 -5.71 -7.89
C ASP A 143 11.52 -5.73 -9.16
N ASN A 144 12.20 -4.61 -9.47
CA ASN A 144 13.07 -4.49 -10.64
C ASN A 144 14.42 -5.23 -10.52
N GLY A 145 14.67 -5.94 -9.41
CA GLY A 145 15.90 -6.70 -9.19
C GLY A 145 17.14 -5.86 -8.85
N SER A 146 17.01 -4.53 -8.73
CA SER A 146 18.10 -3.63 -8.32
C SER A 146 18.73 -4.04 -6.98
N SER A 147 20.06 -3.92 -6.87
CA SER A 147 20.74 -4.15 -5.58
C SER A 147 20.42 -3.01 -4.60
N PRO A 148 19.95 -3.30 -3.38
CA PRO A 148 19.67 -2.28 -2.36
C PRO A 148 20.95 -1.64 -1.77
N SER A 149 22.13 -2.06 -2.23
CA SER A 149 23.42 -1.40 -1.93
C SER A 149 23.73 -0.24 -2.89
N ILE A 150 23.01 -0.13 -4.02
CA ILE A 150 23.18 0.97 -4.96
C ILE A 150 22.38 2.16 -4.45
N VAL A 151 23.06 3.29 -4.27
CA VAL A 151 22.43 4.57 -3.93
C VAL A 151 22.20 5.33 -5.25
N PRO A 152 20.99 5.82 -5.53
CA PRO A 152 20.72 6.53 -6.77
C PRO A 152 21.25 7.97 -6.73
N ASP A 153 21.62 8.52 -7.89
CA ASP A 153 22.25 9.85 -8.02
C ASP A 153 21.38 11.00 -7.47
N TRP A 154 20.06 10.84 -7.44
CA TRP A 154 19.12 11.81 -6.89
C TRP A 154 18.98 11.74 -5.36
N PHE A 155 19.60 10.76 -4.68
CA PHE A 155 19.50 10.62 -3.23
C PHE A 155 20.07 11.84 -2.50
N ASN A 156 19.24 12.45 -1.64
CA ASN A 156 19.62 13.59 -0.83
C ASN A 156 19.53 13.22 0.65
N ARG A 157 20.69 13.12 1.29
CA ARG A 157 20.83 12.73 2.69
C ARG A 157 20.06 13.63 3.65
N GLU A 158 20.06 14.95 3.42
CA GLU A 158 19.40 15.93 4.28
C GLU A 158 17.87 15.84 4.17
N LEU A 159 17.35 15.72 2.94
CA LEU A 159 15.92 15.53 2.71
C LEU A 159 15.41 14.20 3.26
N PHE A 160 16.22 13.14 3.15
CA PHE A 160 15.92 11.84 3.75
C PHE A 160 15.83 11.91 5.28
N ASP A 161 16.81 12.51 5.95
CA ASP A 161 16.80 12.67 7.41
C ASP A 161 15.69 13.64 7.89
N LEU A 162 15.37 14.67 7.10
CA LEU A 162 14.19 15.52 7.31
C LEU A 162 12.91 14.70 7.24
N GLY A 163 12.73 13.86 6.20
CA GLY A 163 11.55 12.98 6.08
C GLY A 163 11.39 12.02 7.26
N ARG A 164 12.49 11.46 7.77
CA ARG A 164 12.50 10.68 9.03
C ARG A 164 12.07 11.51 10.24
N GLN A 165 12.55 12.75 10.36
CA GLN A 165 12.17 13.67 11.44
C GLN A 165 10.68 14.03 11.37
N VAL A 166 10.20 14.40 10.19
CA VAL A 166 8.79 14.73 9.89
C VAL A 166 7.89 13.55 10.22
N GLY A 167 8.23 12.34 9.78
CA GLY A 167 7.47 11.12 10.09
C GLY A 167 7.35 10.83 11.59
N ARG A 168 8.41 11.10 12.36
CA ARG A 168 8.38 11.00 13.83
C ARG A 168 7.57 12.12 14.49
N ASN A 169 7.67 13.35 13.99
CA ASN A 169 7.02 14.54 14.54
C ASN A 169 5.52 14.64 14.20
N HIS A 170 5.08 14.05 13.09
CA HIS A 170 3.69 14.06 12.61
C HIS A 170 3.09 12.65 12.51
N LEU A 171 3.59 11.71 13.33
CA LEU A 171 3.25 10.28 13.24
C LEU A 171 1.74 9.99 13.19
N SER A 172 0.91 10.69 13.99
CA SER A 172 -0.53 10.46 13.99
C SER A 172 -1.18 10.86 12.66
N SER A 173 -0.74 11.98 12.07
CA SER A 173 -1.22 12.48 10.77
C SER A 173 -0.79 11.55 9.64
N VAL A 174 0.47 11.10 9.70
CA VAL A 174 1.09 10.15 8.77
C VAL A 174 0.36 8.80 8.80
N LEU A 175 0.19 8.20 9.98
CA LEU A 175 -0.51 6.91 10.11
C LEU A 175 -2.01 7.01 9.79
N PHE A 176 -2.64 8.16 9.99
CA PHE A 176 -4.02 8.40 9.54
C PHE A 176 -4.12 8.46 8.01
N SER A 177 -3.15 9.08 7.33
CA SER A 177 -3.03 9.03 5.86
C SER A 177 -2.83 7.60 5.37
N HIS A 178 -1.90 6.86 5.97
CA HIS A 178 -1.62 5.47 5.60
C HIS A 178 -2.87 4.59 5.74
N LEU A 179 -3.63 4.73 6.82
CA LEU A 179 -4.89 4.02 7.02
C LEU A 179 -5.94 4.42 5.96
N SER A 180 -6.02 5.71 5.65
CA SER A 180 -6.95 6.27 4.66
C SER A 180 -6.66 5.73 3.25
N GLY A 181 -5.40 5.79 2.81
CA GLY A 181 -4.98 5.29 1.52
C GLY A 181 -5.01 3.76 1.44
N LEU A 182 -4.69 3.04 2.52
CA LEU A 182 -4.91 1.59 2.61
C LEU A 182 -6.39 1.23 2.42
N SER A 183 -7.32 1.93 3.09
CA SER A 183 -8.76 1.74 2.92
C SER A 183 -9.25 2.02 1.49
N MET A 184 -8.47 2.72 0.66
CA MET A 184 -8.76 2.94 -0.76
C MET A 184 -8.06 1.92 -1.66
N VAL A 185 -6.80 1.57 -1.37
CA VAL A 185 -5.96 0.69 -2.22
C VAL A 185 -6.49 -0.74 -2.28
N VAL A 186 -7.20 -1.19 -1.23
CA VAL A 186 -7.87 -2.51 -1.23
C VAL A 186 -9.05 -2.62 -2.21
N HIS A 187 -9.49 -1.51 -2.84
CA HIS A 187 -10.46 -1.55 -3.93
C HIS A 187 -9.82 -1.81 -5.31
N ILE A 188 -8.49 -1.72 -5.43
CA ILE A 188 -7.76 -2.08 -6.66
C ILE A 188 -7.74 -3.63 -6.78
N PRO A 189 -8.30 -4.23 -7.84
CA PRO A 189 -8.51 -5.69 -7.89
C PRO A 189 -7.24 -6.55 -7.77
N SER A 190 -6.15 -6.17 -8.45
CA SER A 190 -4.84 -6.84 -8.38
C SER A 190 -4.27 -6.84 -6.96
N ILE A 191 -4.39 -5.71 -6.26
CA ILE A 191 -3.91 -5.53 -4.89
C ILE A 191 -4.79 -6.31 -3.90
N LEU A 192 -6.11 -6.30 -4.09
CA LEU A 192 -7.03 -7.11 -3.27
C LEU A 192 -6.73 -8.61 -3.41
N ALA A 193 -6.64 -9.12 -4.64
CA ALA A 193 -6.30 -10.51 -4.93
C ALA A 193 -4.96 -10.89 -4.27
N THR A 194 -3.96 -10.01 -4.36
CA THR A 194 -2.66 -10.18 -3.68
C THR A 194 -2.81 -10.32 -2.16
N LEU A 195 -3.63 -9.47 -1.53
CA LEU A 195 -3.83 -9.51 -0.08
C LEU A 195 -4.57 -10.78 0.36
N LEU A 196 -5.57 -11.22 -0.41
CA LEU A 196 -6.36 -12.42 -0.13
C LEU A 196 -5.53 -13.69 -0.31
N ALA A 197 -4.80 -13.83 -1.41
CA ALA A 197 -4.00 -15.01 -1.73
C ALA A 197 -2.99 -15.38 -0.63
N THR A 198 -2.48 -14.40 0.13
CA THR A 198 -1.57 -14.70 1.26
C THR A 198 -2.19 -15.47 2.43
N GLY A 199 -3.52 -15.61 2.51
CA GLY A 199 -4.24 -16.22 3.65
C GLY A 199 -4.16 -15.41 4.96
N LYS A 200 -3.56 -14.21 4.94
CA LYS A 200 -3.35 -13.34 6.12
C LYS A 200 -4.41 -12.27 6.29
N SER A 201 -5.59 -12.48 5.72
CA SER A 201 -6.72 -11.54 5.76
C SER A 201 -8.09 -12.20 5.99
N ARG A 202 -8.13 -13.50 6.29
CA ARG A 202 -9.40 -14.26 6.38
C ARG A 202 -10.31 -13.80 7.52
N THR A 203 -9.76 -13.52 8.70
CA THR A 203 -10.50 -13.06 9.89
C THR A 203 -10.03 -11.69 10.37
N LEU A 204 -10.83 -10.99 11.16
CA LEU A 204 -10.47 -9.71 11.77
C LEU A 204 -9.21 -9.80 12.65
N GLY A 205 -8.94 -10.95 13.26
CA GLY A 205 -7.71 -11.21 14.01
C GLY A 205 -6.47 -11.34 13.12
N ASP A 206 -6.61 -11.94 11.93
CA ASP A 206 -5.52 -12.01 10.94
C ASP A 206 -5.24 -10.64 10.32
N ILE A 207 -6.30 -9.90 9.97
CA ILE A 207 -6.24 -8.50 9.53
C ILE A 207 -5.54 -7.62 10.57
N PHE A 208 -5.90 -7.72 11.85
CA PHE A 208 -5.22 -7.01 12.94
C PHE A 208 -3.73 -7.36 12.99
N THR A 209 -3.38 -8.65 12.91
CA THR A 209 -1.98 -9.11 12.96
C THR A 209 -1.19 -8.56 11.77
N ARG A 210 -1.77 -8.61 10.56
CA ARG A 210 -1.18 -8.09 9.33
C ARG A 210 -0.83 -6.62 9.45
N TYR A 211 -1.80 -5.78 9.80
CA TYR A 211 -1.62 -4.34 9.81
C TYR A 211 -0.87 -3.81 11.04
N LEU A 212 -0.88 -4.53 12.17
CA LEU A 212 0.06 -4.27 13.27
C LEU A 212 1.52 -4.56 12.83
N GLY A 213 1.74 -5.61 12.03
CA GLY A 213 3.03 -5.89 11.39
C GLY A 213 3.46 -4.76 10.45
N THR A 214 2.59 -4.34 9.53
CA THR A 214 2.85 -3.20 8.61
C THR A 214 3.17 -1.92 9.37
N LEU A 215 2.39 -1.57 10.42
CA LEU A 215 2.67 -0.42 11.27
C LEU A 215 4.04 -0.51 11.94
N SER A 216 4.42 -1.71 12.40
CA SER A 216 5.73 -1.94 13.03
C SER A 216 6.87 -1.72 12.03
N HIS A 217 6.78 -2.26 10.82
CA HIS A 217 7.78 -2.02 9.76
C HIS A 217 7.93 -0.54 9.43
N VAL A 218 6.81 0.16 9.19
CA VAL A 218 6.78 1.58 8.81
C VAL A 218 7.33 2.49 9.91
N ILE A 219 7.01 2.22 11.17
CA ILE A 219 7.57 2.99 12.31
C ILE A 219 9.09 2.77 12.38
N THR A 220 9.56 1.53 12.25
CA THR A 220 11.00 1.23 12.23
C THR A 220 11.73 1.98 11.11
N TRP A 221 11.11 2.15 9.93
CA TRP A 221 11.70 2.92 8.82
C TRP A 221 11.82 4.43 9.10
N TYR A 222 10.89 5.03 9.85
CA TYR A 222 11.00 6.43 10.28
C TYR A 222 11.98 6.62 11.46
N GLU A 223 12.20 5.59 12.27
CA GLU A 223 13.06 5.65 13.45
C GLU A 223 14.54 5.37 13.10
N GLY A 224 14.85 4.33 12.33
CA GLY A 224 16.21 4.00 11.86
C GLY A 224 16.55 4.52 10.45
N ASP A 225 17.76 4.24 9.97
CA ASP A 225 18.25 4.60 8.64
C ASP A 225 18.07 3.41 7.66
N ILE A 226 17.25 3.58 6.61
CA ILE A 226 16.99 2.50 5.62
C ILE A 226 18.15 2.28 4.64
N TRP A 227 19.14 3.17 4.58
CA TRP A 227 20.33 3.03 3.74
C TRP A 227 21.49 2.34 4.49
N ASN A 228 21.48 2.37 5.82
CA ASN A 228 22.46 1.66 6.65
C ASN A 228 22.11 0.17 6.78
N GLN A 229 22.86 -0.71 6.09
CA GLN A 229 22.63 -2.16 6.09
C GLN A 229 22.65 -2.82 7.48
N ASN A 230 23.32 -2.20 8.46
CA ASN A 230 23.38 -2.70 9.83
C ASN A 230 22.17 -2.29 10.67
N ASP A 231 21.40 -1.28 10.26
CA ASP A 231 20.22 -0.77 10.96
C ASP A 231 19.04 -1.75 10.87
N ALA A 232 18.18 -1.74 11.89
CA ALA A 232 16.92 -2.46 11.90
C ALA A 232 15.95 -1.95 10.81
N ALA A 233 16.02 -0.68 10.43
CA ALA A 233 15.23 -0.07 9.37
C ALA A 233 15.52 -0.69 7.99
N HIS A 234 16.79 -0.79 7.60
CA HIS A 234 17.19 -1.47 6.37
C HIS A 234 16.77 -2.94 6.38
N LYS A 235 17.11 -3.69 7.44
CA LYS A 235 16.76 -5.11 7.59
C LYS A 235 15.24 -5.35 7.52
N SER A 236 14.46 -4.45 8.10
CA SER A 236 13.00 -4.41 8.03
C SER A 236 12.51 -4.21 6.58
N LEU A 237 13.08 -3.22 5.86
CA LEU A 237 12.71 -2.92 4.48
C LEU A 237 13.03 -4.09 3.53
N ILE A 238 14.25 -4.65 3.59
CA ILE A 238 14.64 -5.80 2.76
C ILE A 238 13.78 -7.04 3.07
N THR A 239 13.35 -7.20 4.33
CA THR A 239 12.38 -8.24 4.68
C THR A 239 11.04 -8.03 3.99
N VAL A 240 10.54 -6.78 3.90
CA VAL A 240 9.30 -6.46 3.16
C VAL A 240 9.46 -6.65 1.66
N ARG A 241 10.56 -6.19 1.04
CA ARG A 241 10.85 -6.47 -0.39
C ARG A 241 10.79 -7.95 -0.69
N ARG A 242 11.55 -8.78 0.06
CA ARG A 242 11.52 -10.24 -0.09
C ARG A 242 10.14 -10.85 0.14
N MET A 243 9.31 -10.30 1.04
CA MET A 243 7.93 -10.75 1.19
C MET A 243 7.09 -10.45 -0.06
N HIS A 244 7.27 -9.29 -0.72
CA HIS A 244 6.63 -8.99 -2.00
C HIS A 244 7.13 -9.92 -3.11
N SER A 245 8.45 -10.08 -3.29
CA SER A 245 9.02 -10.96 -4.33
C SER A 245 8.55 -12.42 -4.16
N ASN A 246 8.38 -12.90 -2.92
CA ASN A 246 7.86 -14.24 -2.59
C ASN A 246 6.36 -14.43 -2.88
N VAL A 247 5.55 -13.37 -2.83
CA VAL A 247 4.13 -13.43 -3.21
C VAL A 247 4.00 -13.29 -4.73
N ALA A 248 4.76 -12.37 -5.33
CA ALA A 248 4.82 -12.16 -6.77
C ALA A 248 5.25 -13.43 -7.52
N SER A 249 6.26 -14.17 -7.05
CA SER A 249 6.69 -15.41 -7.70
C SER A 249 5.65 -16.54 -7.66
N ARG A 250 4.76 -16.53 -6.65
CA ARG A 250 3.66 -17.50 -6.50
C ARG A 250 2.42 -17.14 -7.33
N MET A 251 2.13 -15.85 -7.49
CA MET A 251 0.99 -15.36 -8.28
C MET A 251 1.31 -15.18 -9.77
N ASN A 252 2.60 -15.08 -10.12
CA ASN A 252 3.05 -14.95 -11.51
C ASN A 252 3.94 -16.14 -11.93
N PRO A 253 3.47 -17.40 -11.83
CA PRO A 253 4.29 -18.56 -12.19
C PRO A 253 4.74 -18.49 -13.67
N PRO A 254 5.94 -19.02 -14.00
CA PRO A 254 6.36 -19.21 -15.38
C PRO A 254 5.34 -20.07 -16.14
N ARG A 255 5.14 -19.81 -17.44
CA ARG A 255 4.34 -20.72 -18.27
C ARG A 255 5.06 -22.07 -18.35
N SER A 256 4.32 -23.16 -18.14
CA SER A 256 4.82 -24.53 -18.26
C SER A 256 5.05 -24.91 -19.72
N GLY A 257 6.20 -24.51 -20.28
CA GLY A 257 6.65 -24.86 -21.62
C GLY A 257 8.19 -24.91 -21.67
N LYS A 258 8.75 -25.87 -22.42
CA LYS A 258 10.20 -26.17 -22.39
C LYS A 258 11.11 -25.10 -23.06
N ASN A 259 10.52 -24.12 -23.73
CA ASN A 259 11.23 -23.06 -24.47
C ASN A 259 10.72 -21.68 -24.02
N TYR A 260 11.01 -21.27 -22.77
CA TYR A 260 10.73 -19.91 -22.30
C TYR A 260 12.05 -19.24 -21.96
N HIS A 261 12.43 -18.22 -22.71
CA HIS A 261 13.62 -17.44 -22.40
C HIS A 261 13.28 -16.40 -21.33
N SER A 262 14.24 -16.07 -20.45
CA SER A 262 14.04 -15.09 -19.37
C SER A 262 13.69 -13.67 -19.85
N ASN A 263 13.77 -13.41 -21.16
CA ASN A 263 13.45 -12.15 -21.81
C ASN A 263 12.11 -12.17 -22.58
N ASP A 264 11.34 -13.26 -22.53
CA ASP A 264 10.00 -13.30 -23.12
C ASP A 264 9.07 -12.36 -22.34
N HIS A 265 8.96 -11.13 -22.85
CA HIS A 265 8.08 -10.09 -22.35
C HIS A 265 6.67 -10.65 -22.11
N TYR A 266 6.10 -10.35 -20.94
CA TYR A 266 4.76 -10.78 -20.58
C TYR A 266 3.76 -10.43 -21.69
N SER A 267 3.16 -11.47 -22.28
CA SER A 267 2.17 -11.36 -23.35
C SER A 267 1.11 -10.33 -23.00
N ASN A 268 0.74 -9.45 -23.95
CA ASN A 268 -0.07 -8.24 -23.76
C ASN A 268 -1.32 -8.38 -22.85
N ASP A 269 -1.91 -9.57 -22.79
CA ASP A 269 -3.16 -9.88 -22.07
C ASP A 269 -2.97 -10.56 -20.69
N ARG A 270 -1.73 -10.81 -20.23
CA ARG A 270 -1.49 -11.43 -18.92
C ARG A 270 -1.45 -10.35 -17.82
N GLN A 271 -2.39 -10.41 -16.88
CA GLN A 271 -2.31 -9.66 -15.62
C GLN A 271 -1.05 -10.06 -14.84
N ILE A 272 -0.30 -9.06 -14.37
CA ILE A 272 0.81 -9.24 -13.43
C ILE A 272 0.36 -8.76 -12.06
N TYR A 273 0.56 -9.58 -11.03
CA TYR A 273 0.27 -9.25 -9.64
C TYR A 273 1.53 -8.75 -8.95
N LEU A 274 1.42 -7.72 -8.09
CA LEU A 274 2.59 -6.99 -7.55
C LEU A 274 3.47 -6.47 -8.69
N SER A 275 2.84 -5.82 -9.66
CA SER A 275 3.48 -5.12 -10.77
C SER A 275 4.11 -3.79 -10.32
N GLN A 276 4.92 -3.15 -11.17
CA GLN A 276 5.40 -1.77 -10.93
C GLN A 276 4.22 -0.81 -10.75
N TYR A 277 3.11 -1.05 -11.45
CA TYR A 277 1.86 -0.31 -11.28
C TYR A 277 1.24 -0.49 -9.89
N ASP A 278 1.12 -1.73 -9.41
CA ASP A 278 0.60 -2.02 -8.06
C ASP A 278 1.48 -1.39 -6.97
N MET A 279 2.80 -1.39 -7.16
CA MET A 279 3.75 -0.76 -6.25
C MET A 279 3.61 0.77 -6.23
N ALA A 280 3.42 1.42 -7.38
CA ALA A 280 3.16 2.86 -7.46
C ALA A 280 1.80 3.26 -6.84
N LEU A 281 0.73 2.48 -7.08
CA LEU A 281 -0.56 2.67 -6.42
C LEU A 281 -0.46 2.46 -4.89
N THR A 282 0.36 1.50 -4.46
CA THR A 282 0.64 1.29 -3.03
C THR A 282 1.42 2.46 -2.44
N GLN A 283 2.39 3.03 -3.16
CA GLN A 283 3.12 4.24 -2.76
C GLN A 283 2.17 5.44 -2.61
N PHE A 284 1.22 5.63 -3.54
CA PHE A 284 0.13 6.61 -3.38
C PHE A 284 -0.68 6.35 -2.09
N GLY A 285 -0.99 5.08 -1.80
CA GLY A 285 -1.71 4.67 -0.59
C GLY A 285 -1.01 5.06 0.73
N PHE A 286 0.31 5.28 0.72
CA PHE A 286 1.03 5.84 1.87
C PHE A 286 0.97 7.38 1.86
N ILE A 287 1.50 8.03 0.84
CA ILE A 287 1.82 9.48 0.88
C ILE A 287 0.85 10.38 0.09
N GLY A 288 0.09 9.86 -0.88
CA GLY A 288 -0.70 10.65 -1.83
C GLY A 288 -1.75 11.56 -1.18
N LEU A 289 -2.41 11.09 -0.11
CA LEU A 289 -3.41 11.90 0.62
C LEU A 289 -2.79 13.02 1.45
N ILE A 290 -1.53 12.91 1.87
CA ILE A 290 -0.77 14.02 2.50
C ILE A 290 -0.42 15.07 1.45
N ILE A 291 -0.02 14.66 0.24
CA ILE A 291 0.34 15.56 -0.87
C ILE A 291 -0.87 16.37 -1.36
N LEU A 292 -2.04 15.74 -1.42
CA LEU A 292 -3.29 16.33 -1.91
C LEU A 292 -4.09 17.06 -0.84
N HIS A 293 -4.13 16.54 0.39
CA HIS A 293 -5.07 16.97 1.43
C HIS A 293 -4.41 17.10 2.82
N PRO A 294 -3.26 17.78 2.98
CA PRO A 294 -2.46 17.78 4.21
C PRO A 294 -3.30 18.18 5.44
N LYS A 295 -4.07 19.27 5.34
CA LYS A 295 -4.98 19.76 6.39
C LYS A 295 -6.13 18.82 6.74
N GLN A 296 -6.52 17.89 5.86
CA GLN A 296 -7.56 16.89 6.12
C GLN A 296 -7.00 15.65 6.84
N VAL A 297 -5.73 15.31 6.61
CA VAL A 297 -5.02 14.27 7.38
C VAL A 297 -4.30 14.84 8.62
N GLY A 298 -4.44 16.13 8.90
CA GLY A 298 -3.84 16.82 10.04
C GLY A 298 -2.33 17.01 9.96
N PHE A 299 -1.79 17.04 8.74
CA PHE A 299 -0.40 17.37 8.45
C PHE A 299 -0.26 18.90 8.22
N PRO A 300 0.82 19.56 8.68
CA PRO A 300 1.03 20.98 8.44
C PRO A 300 1.23 21.28 6.95
N GLU A 301 0.81 22.45 6.48
CA GLU A 301 0.95 22.88 5.08
C GLU A 301 2.38 23.40 4.75
N ASN A 302 3.40 22.96 5.49
CA ASN A 302 4.80 23.33 5.27
C ASN A 302 5.36 22.62 4.03
N SER A 303 5.92 23.39 3.09
CA SER A 303 6.57 22.83 1.90
C SER A 303 7.81 22.00 2.24
N GLN A 304 8.63 22.43 3.20
CA GLN A 304 9.87 21.70 3.56
C GLN A 304 9.58 20.34 4.20
N ASP A 305 8.65 20.29 5.17
CA ASP A 305 8.26 19.02 5.79
C ASP A 305 7.68 18.05 4.75
N LEU A 306 6.90 18.56 3.80
CA LEU A 306 6.33 17.77 2.71
C LEU A 306 7.42 17.28 1.74
N VAL A 307 8.38 18.12 1.35
CA VAL A 307 9.54 17.77 0.50
C VAL A 307 10.35 16.63 1.12
N GLY A 308 10.74 16.74 2.39
CA GLY A 308 11.49 15.68 3.06
C GLY A 308 10.70 14.38 3.15
N LEU A 309 9.39 14.45 3.43
CA LEU A 309 8.53 13.26 3.50
C LEU A 309 8.31 12.61 2.13
N ILE A 310 8.21 13.39 1.05
CA ILE A 310 8.18 12.88 -0.34
C ILE A 310 9.50 12.17 -0.66
N HIS A 311 10.65 12.80 -0.40
CA HIS A 311 11.97 12.20 -0.65
C HIS A 311 12.16 10.90 0.13
N PHE A 312 11.73 10.85 1.39
CA PHE A 312 11.73 9.62 2.20
C PHE A 312 10.92 8.49 1.54
N TRP A 313 9.69 8.76 1.08
CA TRP A 313 8.88 7.74 0.41
C TRP A 313 9.36 7.39 -1.01
N ARG A 314 10.08 8.30 -1.69
CA ARG A 314 10.79 8.02 -2.94
C ARG A 314 11.91 7.00 -2.69
N CYS A 315 12.71 7.19 -1.63
CA CYS A 315 13.74 6.25 -1.17
C CYS A 315 13.15 4.88 -0.78
N VAL A 316 12.04 4.86 -0.02
CA VAL A 316 11.37 3.61 0.37
C VAL A 316 10.85 2.85 -0.87
N GLY A 317 10.27 3.56 -1.85
CA GLY A 317 9.85 2.96 -3.13
C GLY A 317 11.02 2.31 -3.86
N TYR A 318 12.10 3.06 -4.08
CA TYR A 318 13.32 2.60 -4.75
C TYR A 318 13.90 1.34 -4.09
N LEU A 319 14.12 1.37 -2.77
CA LEU A 319 14.70 0.23 -2.05
C LEU A 319 13.79 -0.99 -2.01
N LEU A 320 12.46 -0.82 -2.16
CA LEU A 320 11.49 -1.92 -2.32
C LEU A 320 11.45 -2.49 -3.75
N GLY A 321 12.20 -1.92 -4.71
CA GLY A 321 12.30 -2.39 -6.10
C GLY A 321 11.40 -1.67 -7.10
N LEU A 322 10.75 -0.56 -6.70
CA LEU A 322 10.05 0.34 -7.62
C LEU A 322 11.08 1.06 -8.49
N ASP A 323 10.92 0.97 -9.80
CA ASP A 323 11.78 1.65 -10.77
C ASP A 323 11.57 3.17 -10.70
N ASP A 324 12.63 3.96 -10.81
CA ASP A 324 12.55 5.43 -10.76
C ASP A 324 11.63 6.00 -11.84
N ARG A 325 11.51 5.32 -12.99
CA ARG A 325 10.55 5.65 -14.04
C ARG A 325 9.09 5.60 -13.57
N PHE A 326 8.76 4.67 -12.68
CA PHE A 326 7.41 4.43 -12.18
C PHE A 326 7.19 4.98 -10.76
N ASN A 327 8.26 5.46 -10.11
CA ASN A 327 8.22 6.20 -8.86
C ASN A 327 7.37 7.46 -9.05
N ILE A 328 6.27 7.58 -8.31
CA ILE A 328 5.31 8.69 -8.49
C ILE A 328 5.72 9.95 -7.71
N LEU A 329 6.87 9.88 -7.03
CA LEU A 329 7.37 10.89 -6.11
C LEU A 329 8.63 11.53 -6.67
N ASP A 330 8.54 12.81 -6.97
CA ASP A 330 9.70 13.66 -7.20
C ASP A 330 9.51 14.98 -6.43
N GLU A 331 10.30 15.15 -5.38
CA GLU A 331 10.28 16.34 -4.54
C GLU A 331 10.89 17.57 -5.23
N SER A 332 11.65 17.39 -6.31
CA SER A 332 12.13 18.50 -7.15
C SER A 332 11.02 19.06 -8.04
N ASP A 333 10.03 18.24 -8.40
CA ASP A 333 8.80 18.62 -9.12
C ASP A 333 7.56 18.39 -8.23
N LEU A 334 7.43 19.20 -7.16
CA LEU A 334 6.23 19.19 -6.32
C LEU A 334 4.92 19.44 -7.10
N PRO A 335 4.85 20.38 -8.08
CA PRO A 335 3.63 20.59 -8.84
C PRO A 335 3.21 19.37 -9.66
N GLY A 336 4.13 18.76 -10.41
CA GLY A 336 3.86 17.56 -11.20
C GLY A 336 3.60 16.32 -10.35
N THR A 337 4.33 16.13 -9.24
CA THR A 337 4.05 15.08 -8.24
C THR A 337 2.64 15.22 -7.66
N ARG A 338 2.22 16.45 -7.29
CA ARG A 338 0.85 16.71 -6.82
C ARG A 338 -0.17 16.47 -7.93
N ALA A 339 0.10 16.89 -9.15
CA ALA A 339 -0.79 16.68 -10.29
C ALA A 339 -0.97 15.19 -10.63
N LEU A 340 0.11 14.39 -10.57
CA LEU A 340 0.07 12.94 -10.77
C LEU A 340 -0.71 12.22 -9.68
N CYS A 341 -0.48 12.56 -8.41
CA CYS A 341 -1.32 12.09 -7.31
C CYS A 341 -2.80 12.46 -7.53
N GLY A 342 -3.09 13.67 -8.00
CA GLY A 342 -4.45 14.11 -8.33
C GLY A 342 -5.08 13.24 -9.42
N ARG A 343 -4.37 13.03 -10.54
CA ARG A 343 -4.84 12.17 -11.63
C ARG A 343 -5.06 10.72 -11.19
N LEU A 344 -4.15 10.14 -10.40
CA LEU A 344 -4.30 8.80 -9.84
C LEU A 344 -5.54 8.69 -8.93
N LEU A 345 -5.79 9.68 -8.08
CA LEU A 345 -7.00 9.73 -7.25
C LEU A 345 -8.28 9.70 -8.10
N GLU A 346 -8.35 10.56 -9.12
CA GLU A 346 -9.53 10.68 -10.00
C GLU A 346 -9.73 9.47 -10.92
N SER A 347 -8.67 8.92 -11.52
CA SER A 347 -8.80 7.89 -12.55
C SER A 347 -8.73 6.45 -12.04
N GLU A 348 -8.07 6.20 -10.89
CA GLU A 348 -7.89 4.84 -10.35
C GLU A 348 -8.71 4.61 -9.09
N PHE A 349 -8.47 5.42 -8.06
CA PHE A 349 -9.04 5.16 -6.74
C PHE A 349 -10.53 5.45 -6.69
N LYS A 350 -11.00 6.60 -7.19
CA LYS A 350 -12.44 6.92 -7.18
C LYS A 350 -13.27 5.91 -7.99
N PRO A 351 -12.88 5.50 -9.22
CA PRO A 351 -13.62 4.48 -9.96
C PRO A 351 -13.58 3.10 -9.29
N ALA A 352 -12.44 2.70 -8.72
CA ALA A 352 -12.33 1.42 -8.01
C ALA A 352 -13.24 1.35 -6.77
N ILE A 353 -13.32 2.44 -5.99
CA ILE A 353 -14.21 2.55 -4.83
C ILE A 353 -15.69 2.53 -5.26
N ASN A 354 -16.04 3.28 -6.31
CA ASN A 354 -17.43 3.40 -6.77
C ASN A 354 -17.94 2.16 -7.51
N ARG A 355 -17.07 1.37 -8.17
CA ARG A 355 -17.48 0.21 -8.99
C ARG A 355 -18.09 -0.92 -8.16
N TYR A 356 -17.69 -1.06 -6.89
CA TYR A 356 -18.09 -2.20 -6.06
C TYR A 356 -18.34 -1.85 -4.58
N PRO A 357 -19.33 -1.00 -4.25
CA PRO A 357 -19.52 -0.49 -2.90
C PRO A 357 -19.90 -1.56 -1.85
N THR A 358 -20.30 -2.77 -2.26
CA THR A 358 -20.76 -3.87 -1.39
C THR A 358 -19.99 -5.18 -1.54
N ASN A 359 -18.85 -5.19 -2.24
CA ASN A 359 -18.06 -6.41 -2.46
C ASN A 359 -17.07 -6.72 -1.32
N GLN A 360 -16.25 -7.74 -1.54
CA GLN A 360 -15.16 -8.16 -0.65
C GLN A 360 -14.12 -7.05 -0.38
N ALA A 361 -13.90 -6.09 -1.30
CA ALA A 361 -13.05 -4.92 -1.05
C ALA A 361 -13.64 -4.01 0.03
N SER A 362 -14.94 -3.72 -0.04
CA SER A 362 -15.64 -2.92 0.98
C SER A 362 -15.69 -3.62 2.34
N GLN A 363 -15.84 -4.95 2.35
CA GLN A 363 -15.74 -5.75 3.58
C GLN A 363 -14.32 -5.66 4.17
N MET A 364 -13.28 -5.89 3.35
CA MET A 364 -11.87 -5.76 3.74
C MET A 364 -11.54 -4.37 4.27
N SER A 365 -11.96 -3.29 3.57
CA SER A 365 -11.75 -1.90 4.01
C SER A 365 -12.44 -1.62 5.36
N THR A 366 -13.66 -2.13 5.55
CA THR A 366 -14.39 -2.02 6.83
C THR A 366 -13.68 -2.79 7.95
N ALA A 367 -13.24 -4.02 7.67
CA ALA A 367 -12.54 -4.89 8.60
C ALA A 367 -11.18 -4.32 9.03
N ILE A 368 -10.44 -3.70 8.11
CA ILE A 368 -9.21 -2.96 8.42
C ILE A 368 -9.48 -1.90 9.49
N ILE A 369 -10.50 -1.06 9.28
CA ILE A 369 -10.86 0.00 10.24
C ILE A 369 -11.29 -0.61 11.59
N GLN A 370 -12.07 -1.70 11.56
CA GLN A 370 -12.50 -2.42 12.77
C GLN A 370 -11.32 -3.03 13.54
N ALA A 371 -10.34 -3.62 12.87
CA ALA A 371 -9.14 -4.20 13.47
C ALA A 371 -8.27 -3.10 14.12
N ILE A 372 -8.10 -1.96 13.44
CA ILE A 372 -7.34 -0.82 13.96
C ILE A 372 -7.99 -0.21 15.21
N LYS A 373 -9.29 -0.43 15.50
CA LYS A 373 -9.90 -0.04 16.79
C LYS A 373 -9.27 -0.74 18.00
N ALA A 374 -8.57 -1.86 17.82
CA ALA A 374 -7.78 -2.45 18.90
C ALA A 374 -6.55 -1.60 19.30
N ILE A 375 -6.06 -0.75 18.38
CA ILE A 375 -4.99 0.23 18.58
C ILE A 375 -5.57 1.62 18.92
N ILE A 376 -6.69 2.00 18.30
CA ILE A 376 -7.36 3.30 18.50
C ILE A 376 -8.83 3.06 18.90
N PRO A 377 -9.13 2.77 20.19
CA PRO A 377 -10.49 2.39 20.62
C PRO A 377 -11.58 3.44 20.35
N ILE A 378 -11.20 4.72 20.28
CA ILE A 378 -12.08 5.85 19.97
C ILE A 378 -12.42 5.99 18.47
N LEU A 379 -11.79 5.20 17.59
CA LEU A 379 -12.02 5.28 16.15
C LEU A 379 -13.42 4.74 15.80
N SER A 380 -14.25 5.60 15.21
CA SER A 380 -15.58 5.23 14.72
C SER A 380 -15.48 4.76 13.27
N THR A 381 -15.89 3.52 12.98
CA THR A 381 -15.85 2.97 11.62
C THR A 381 -16.69 3.81 10.65
N ARG A 382 -18.00 4.01 10.94
CA ARG A 382 -18.88 4.87 10.13
C ARG A 382 -18.39 6.32 10.06
N GLY A 383 -17.81 6.83 11.14
CA GLY A 383 -17.23 8.18 11.18
C GLY A 383 -16.01 8.33 10.26
N PHE A 384 -15.09 7.35 10.29
CA PHE A 384 -13.92 7.28 9.43
C PHE A 384 -14.31 7.13 7.96
N THR A 385 -15.19 6.18 7.63
CA THR A 385 -15.69 6.00 6.26
C THR A 385 -16.34 7.30 5.73
N LYS A 386 -17.19 7.97 6.52
CA LYS A 386 -17.78 9.25 6.10
C LYS A 386 -16.75 10.36 5.93
N TYR A 387 -15.68 10.35 6.73
CA TYR A 387 -14.58 11.31 6.62
C TYR A 387 -13.73 11.08 5.36
N LEU A 388 -13.31 9.83 5.13
CA LEU A 388 -12.51 9.42 3.98
C LEU A 388 -13.19 9.76 2.66
N TYR A 389 -14.44 9.35 2.48
CA TYR A 389 -15.21 9.65 1.28
C TYR A 389 -15.39 11.16 1.07
N LYS A 390 -15.64 11.95 2.14
CA LYS A 390 -15.70 13.41 2.00
C LYS A 390 -14.35 14.05 1.66
N MET A 391 -13.25 13.49 2.16
CA MET A 391 -11.90 13.94 1.82
C MET A 391 -11.60 13.71 0.34
N THR A 392 -12.03 12.57 -0.23
CA THR A 392 -11.90 12.22 -1.66
C THR A 392 -13.06 12.70 -2.53
N THR A 393 -13.91 13.62 -2.03
CA THR A 393 -15.09 14.17 -2.73
C THR A 393 -16.07 13.12 -3.30
N LEU A 394 -16.16 11.95 -2.67
CA LEU A 394 -17.11 10.88 -3.00
C LEU A 394 -18.35 10.92 -2.11
N GLU A 395 -19.47 10.42 -2.63
CA GLU A 395 -20.66 10.15 -1.83
C GLU A 395 -20.44 8.93 -0.95
N ALA A 396 -20.41 9.11 0.37
CA ALA A 396 -20.16 7.99 1.27
C ALA A 396 -21.41 7.10 1.42
N PRO A 397 -21.29 5.76 1.26
CA PRO A 397 -22.39 4.80 1.40
C PRO A 397 -22.89 4.62 2.84
N VAL A 398 -22.39 5.44 3.78
CA VAL A 398 -22.78 5.44 5.18
C VAL A 398 -23.46 6.76 5.58
N SER A 399 -24.63 6.64 6.20
CA SER A 399 -25.25 7.66 7.04
C SER A 399 -24.58 7.73 8.42
N LEU A 400 -24.75 8.85 9.13
CA LEU A 400 -24.27 9.05 10.51
C LEU A 400 -25.41 8.91 11.52
N ASP A 401 -26.05 7.74 11.50
CA ASP A 401 -27.17 7.44 12.38
C ASP A 401 -26.69 7.17 13.81
N GLY A 402 -27.46 7.65 14.79
CA GLY A 402 -27.11 7.57 16.20
C GLY A 402 -25.96 8.50 16.63
N THR A 403 -25.91 8.77 17.94
CA THR A 403 -24.98 9.74 18.54
C THR A 403 -23.51 9.32 18.35
N ALA A 404 -23.19 8.04 18.52
CA ALA A 404 -21.80 7.54 18.43
C ALA A 404 -21.16 7.73 17.05
N ALA A 405 -21.92 7.55 15.96
CA ALA A 405 -21.41 7.77 14.60
C ALA A 405 -21.10 9.26 14.35
N ARG A 406 -22.01 10.15 14.77
CA ARG A 406 -21.83 11.62 14.64
C ARG A 406 -20.66 12.11 15.49
N VAL A 407 -20.59 11.73 16.76
CA VAL A 407 -19.50 12.11 17.68
C VAL A 407 -18.16 11.61 17.14
N GLY A 408 -18.09 10.38 16.64
CA GLY A 408 -16.88 9.84 16.02
C GLY A 408 -16.43 10.63 14.79
N TYR A 409 -17.34 10.96 13.87
CA TYR A 409 -17.04 11.78 12.69
C TYR A 409 -16.55 13.19 13.07
N GLN A 410 -17.24 13.86 14.00
CA GLN A 410 -16.82 15.20 14.46
C GLN A 410 -15.50 15.15 15.23
N GLY A 411 -15.27 14.10 16.03
CA GLY A 411 -14.00 13.86 16.73
C GLY A 411 -12.83 13.74 15.76
N ILE A 412 -12.96 12.94 14.69
CA ILE A 412 -11.96 12.86 13.62
C ILE A 412 -11.74 14.25 13.00
N LYS A 413 -12.82 14.97 12.64
CA LYS A 413 -12.72 16.30 12.04
C LYS A 413 -11.97 17.29 12.92
N VAL A 414 -12.25 17.33 14.22
CA VAL A 414 -11.58 18.21 15.19
C VAL A 414 -10.12 17.80 15.39
N VAL A 415 -9.83 16.52 15.60
CA VAL A 415 -8.45 16.05 15.81
C VAL A 415 -7.58 16.36 14.59
N MET A 416 -8.04 16.01 13.39
CA MET A 416 -7.27 16.23 12.16
C MET A 416 -7.15 17.73 11.81
N ARG A 417 -8.23 18.51 11.85
CA ARG A 417 -8.20 19.90 11.33
C ARG A 417 -7.85 20.96 12.37
N ASN A 418 -7.96 20.66 13.67
CA ASN A 418 -7.84 21.64 14.74
C ASN A 418 -6.84 21.26 15.85
N CYS A 419 -6.47 19.98 16.00
CA CYS A 419 -5.50 19.54 17.01
C CYS A 419 -4.13 19.19 16.43
N LEU A 420 -4.04 18.23 15.50
CA LEU A 420 -2.77 17.76 14.95
C LEU A 420 -1.92 18.81 14.20
N PRO A 421 -2.50 19.86 13.57
CA PRO A 421 -1.71 20.96 13.01
C PRO A 421 -1.14 21.94 14.05
N LYS A 422 -1.47 21.81 15.34
CA LYS A 422 -1.01 22.72 16.41
C LYS A 422 0.21 22.15 17.13
N PRO A 423 1.40 22.80 17.10
CA PRO A 423 2.64 22.29 17.69
C PRO A 423 2.56 21.89 19.17
N LEU A 424 1.66 22.49 19.96
CA LEU A 424 1.45 22.14 21.37
C LEU A 424 0.66 20.84 21.58
N LEU A 425 -0.15 20.41 20.62
CA LEU A 425 -1.04 19.25 20.75
C LEU A 425 -0.52 18.02 20.00
N THR A 426 0.18 18.20 18.87
CA THR A 426 0.75 17.10 18.08
C THR A 426 1.63 16.15 18.90
N PRO A 427 2.57 16.63 19.77
CA PRO A 427 3.45 15.74 20.54
C PRO A 427 2.67 14.88 21.54
N ALA A 428 1.66 15.45 22.20
CA ALA A 428 0.82 14.74 23.15
C ALA A 428 -0.01 13.63 22.47
N ILE A 429 -0.62 13.94 21.31
CA ILE A 429 -1.41 12.97 20.55
C ILE A 429 -0.50 11.85 20.01
N ASN A 430 0.67 12.19 19.46
CA ASN A 430 1.66 11.21 19.01
C ASN A 430 2.14 10.31 20.17
N ALA A 431 2.40 10.86 21.35
CA ALA A 431 2.82 10.08 22.52
C ALA A 431 1.72 9.09 22.98
N LEU A 432 0.45 9.50 22.93
CA LEU A 432 -0.69 8.61 23.21
C LEU A 432 -0.80 7.50 22.16
N LEU A 433 -0.66 7.83 20.87
CA LEU A 433 -0.69 6.85 19.78
C LEU A 433 0.46 5.83 19.90
N LYS A 434 1.70 6.30 20.11
CA LYS A 434 2.86 5.41 20.34
C LYS A 434 2.63 4.47 21.52
N LYS A 435 2.16 4.97 22.67
CA LYS A 435 1.80 4.13 23.83
C LYS A 435 0.73 3.08 23.51
N SER A 436 -0.25 3.42 22.67
CA SER A 436 -1.31 2.47 22.27
C SER A 436 -0.80 1.40 21.29
N ILE A 437 0.08 1.76 20.36
CA ILE A 437 0.76 0.81 19.45
C ILE A 437 1.64 -0.15 20.24
N LEU A 438 2.47 0.35 21.16
CA LEU A 438 3.30 -0.49 22.05
C LEU A 438 2.45 -1.45 22.91
N ARG A 439 1.30 -0.98 23.40
CA ARG A 439 0.33 -1.84 24.10
C ARG A 439 -0.25 -2.92 23.19
N ALA A 440 -0.56 -2.59 21.93
CA ALA A 440 -1.10 -3.54 20.96
C ALA A 440 -0.06 -4.60 20.55
N GLN A 441 1.20 -4.20 20.36
CA GLN A 441 2.34 -5.10 20.15
C GLN A 441 2.52 -6.05 21.34
N LYS A 442 2.61 -5.52 22.58
CA LYS A 442 2.77 -6.34 23.80
C LYS A 442 1.60 -7.29 24.08
N LYS A 443 0.43 -7.08 23.46
CA LYS A 443 -0.77 -7.89 23.64
C LYS A 443 -1.31 -8.47 22.33
N SER A 444 -0.44 -8.64 21.33
CA SER A 444 -0.82 -9.06 19.97
C SER A 444 -1.74 -10.28 19.97
N ASP A 445 -1.33 -11.33 20.67
CA ASP A 445 -1.95 -12.65 20.57
C ASP A 445 -3.29 -12.68 21.33
N THR A 446 -3.34 -12.03 22.49
CA THR A 446 -4.58 -11.82 23.25
C THR A 446 -5.59 -10.98 22.47
N ILE A 447 -5.12 -9.94 21.76
CA ILE A 447 -5.99 -9.12 20.92
C ILE A 447 -6.46 -9.91 19.71
N LYS A 448 -5.57 -10.63 19.02
CA LYS A 448 -5.89 -11.51 17.89
C LYS A 448 -6.99 -12.50 18.26
N SER A 449 -6.77 -13.31 19.30
CA SER A 449 -7.74 -14.31 19.77
C SER A 449 -9.09 -13.67 20.11
N ARG A 450 -9.10 -12.54 20.82
CA ARG A 450 -10.34 -11.82 21.15
C ARG A 450 -11.07 -11.25 19.92
N LEU A 451 -10.36 -10.87 18.86
CA LEU A 451 -10.96 -10.42 17.61
C LEU A 451 -11.53 -11.61 16.84
N THR A 452 -10.75 -12.66 16.60
CA THR A 452 -11.21 -13.90 15.91
C THR A 452 -12.42 -14.54 16.61
N ASN A 453 -12.49 -14.53 17.94
CA ASN A 453 -13.60 -15.12 18.70
C ASN A 453 -14.88 -14.26 18.76
N LYS A 454 -14.89 -13.07 18.14
CA LYS A 454 -16.01 -12.11 18.18
C LYS A 454 -16.52 -11.71 16.78
N ASP A 455 -16.10 -12.45 15.78
CA ASP A 455 -16.11 -12.01 14.40
C ASP A 455 -16.85 -13.02 13.52
N ASP A 456 -17.94 -12.56 12.91
CA ASP A 456 -18.68 -13.31 11.89
C ASP A 456 -18.07 -13.09 10.48
N LEU A 457 -17.04 -12.23 10.35
CA LEU A 457 -16.36 -11.98 9.09
C LEU A 457 -15.43 -13.14 8.71
N ILE A 458 -15.72 -13.74 7.55
CA ILE A 458 -14.81 -14.62 6.85
C ILE A 458 -14.70 -14.06 5.42
N LEU A 459 -13.55 -13.45 5.09
CA LEU A 459 -13.26 -13.07 3.71
C LEU A 459 -12.85 -14.32 2.92
N GLU A 460 -13.39 -14.50 1.71
CA GLU A 460 -13.05 -15.65 0.86
C GLU A 460 -11.60 -15.54 0.38
N GLU A 461 -10.81 -16.58 0.59
CA GLU A 461 -9.43 -16.63 0.08
C GLU A 461 -9.46 -16.96 -1.42
N THR A 462 -8.73 -16.19 -2.23
CA THR A 462 -8.43 -16.53 -3.62
C THR A 462 -7.23 -17.48 -3.61
N CYS A 463 -7.32 -18.70 -4.14
CA CYS A 463 -6.14 -19.55 -4.19
C CYS A 463 -5.12 -18.97 -5.17
N PHE A 464 -3.82 -19.23 -4.96
CA PHE A 464 -2.77 -18.89 -5.93
C PHE A 464 -2.94 -19.56 -7.30
N THR A 465 -3.87 -20.53 -7.43
CA THR A 465 -4.22 -21.23 -8.67
C THR A 465 -5.41 -20.64 -9.41
N ASP A 466 -6.15 -19.72 -8.79
CA ASP A 466 -7.44 -19.22 -9.28
C ASP A 466 -7.30 -17.78 -9.82
N VAL A 467 -6.06 -17.41 -10.17
CA VAL A 467 -5.50 -16.06 -10.24
C VAL A 467 -4.60 -15.93 -11.48
#